data_AF-A0A9D4XNS5-F1
#
_entry.id   AF-A0A9D4XNS5-F1
#
_cell.length_a   1.000
_cell.length_b   1.000
_cell.length_c   1.000
_cell.angle_alpha   90.00
_cell.angle_beta   90.00
_cell.angle_gamma   90.00
#
_symmetry.space_group_name_H-M   'P 1'
#
loop_
_entity.id
_entity.type
_entity.pdbx_description
1 polymer ?
#
loop_
_entity_poly.entity_id
_entity_poly.type
_entity_poly.pdbx_seq_one_letter_code
_entity_poly.pdbx_strand_id
1 'polypeptide(L)'
;MSKPPKFQLYDQSKPIFTCPRFLPPTKMEKCQVINSLISDGCFLRECMVEHSIVGIRSRLDSGVQLKDTLMMGADYYQTEAEIASLLAVGDVPIGIGKNTKIMNCIIDKNARIGNNVIIANKENVQEADRSCEGFYIRSGITVVLKNSVINNGTMI
;
A
#
# COMPACT_ATOMS: atom_id res chain seq x y z
N MET A 1 17.31 21.26 8.12
CA MET A 1 17.03 20.20 9.11
C MET A 1 15.53 19.97 9.12
N SER A 2 15.05 18.73 8.92
CA SER A 2 13.62 18.42 8.92
C SER A 2 13.05 18.68 10.32
N LYS A 3 11.87 19.31 10.37
CA LYS A 3 11.15 19.57 11.62
C LYS A 3 10.77 18.22 12.25
N PRO A 4 10.99 18.01 13.56
CA PRO A 4 10.60 16.76 14.21
C PRO A 4 9.08 16.55 14.10
N PRO A 5 8.61 15.29 14.03
CA PRO A 5 7.18 15.00 13.93
C PRO A 5 6.46 15.55 15.17
N LYS A 6 5.24 16.06 14.99
CA LYS A 6 4.41 16.57 16.10
C LYS A 6 4.01 15.48 17.10
N PHE A 7 4.11 14.21 16.69
CA PHE A 7 3.71 13.04 17.47
C PHE A 7 4.75 11.93 17.33
N GLN A 8 5.10 11.29 18.44
CA GLN A 8 6.10 10.22 18.50
C GLN A 8 5.47 8.94 19.06
N LEU A 9 5.57 7.84 18.30
CA LEU A 9 5.05 6.53 18.71
C LEU A 9 6.02 5.77 19.65
N TYR A 10 7.28 6.20 19.71
CA TYR A 10 8.39 5.49 20.37
C TYR A 10 8.85 6.14 21.68
N ASP A 11 7.99 6.91 22.35
CA ASP A 11 8.30 7.47 23.67
C ASP A 11 8.42 6.35 24.71
N GLN A 12 9.63 6.16 25.24
CA GLN A 12 9.94 5.13 26.23
C GLN A 12 9.18 5.35 27.55
N SER A 13 8.88 6.60 27.91
CA SER A 13 8.15 6.93 29.14
C SER A 13 6.63 6.75 28.99
N LYS A 14 6.12 6.86 27.76
CA LYS A 14 4.69 6.78 27.43
C LYS A 14 4.47 5.93 26.17
N PRO A 15 4.79 4.62 26.22
CA PRO A 15 4.68 3.77 25.06
C PRO A 15 3.23 3.58 24.63
N ILE A 16 3.00 3.54 23.31
CA ILE A 16 1.69 3.20 22.74
C ILE A 16 1.71 1.72 22.40
N PHE A 17 0.87 0.95 23.09
CA PHE A 17 0.76 -0.48 22.90
C PHE A 17 -0.22 -0.85 21.79
N THR A 18 0.04 -1.99 21.17
CA THR A 18 -0.85 -2.65 20.21
C THR A 18 -0.76 -4.16 20.40
N CYS A 19 -1.60 -4.92 19.69
CA CYS A 19 -1.58 -6.38 19.75
C CYS A 19 -0.22 -6.93 19.27
N PRO A 20 0.48 -7.78 20.05
CA PRO A 20 1.73 -8.40 19.62
C PRO A 20 1.45 -9.45 18.53
N ARG A 21 2.03 -9.26 17.34
CA ARG A 21 1.77 -10.11 16.17
C ARG A 21 2.88 -11.08 15.80
N PHE A 22 4.07 -10.94 16.40
CA PHE A 22 5.25 -11.75 16.11
C PHE A 22 5.55 -11.91 14.60
N LEU A 23 5.35 -10.83 13.84
CA LEU A 23 5.64 -10.83 12.41
C LEU A 23 7.15 -10.87 12.19
N PRO A 24 7.62 -11.51 11.10
CA PRO A 24 9.04 -11.49 10.76
C PRO A 24 9.49 -10.07 10.39
N PRO A 25 10.81 -9.80 10.40
CA PRO A 25 11.35 -8.59 9.82
C PRO A 25 10.93 -8.43 8.35
N THR A 26 10.76 -7.18 7.91
CA THR A 26 10.43 -6.87 6.53
C THR A 26 11.56 -7.24 5.57
N LYS A 27 11.22 -7.91 4.47
CA LYS A 27 12.14 -8.28 3.40
C LYS A 27 12.11 -7.22 2.30
N MET A 28 13.28 -6.66 1.99
CA MET A 28 13.46 -5.64 0.94
C MET A 28 14.53 -6.09 -0.05
N GLU A 29 14.22 -6.02 -1.34
CA GLU A 29 15.13 -6.39 -2.42
C GLU A 29 15.24 -5.24 -3.41
N LYS A 30 16.40 -4.58 -3.49
CA LYS A 30 16.68 -3.44 -4.40
C LYS A 30 15.63 -2.32 -4.33
N CYS A 31 15.22 -1.92 -3.13
CA CYS A 31 14.20 -0.88 -2.94
C CYS A 31 14.83 0.47 -2.55
N GLN A 32 14.15 1.56 -2.89
CA GLN A 32 14.47 2.90 -2.42
C GLN A 32 13.37 3.40 -1.49
N VAL A 33 13.73 3.81 -0.27
CA VAL A 33 12.78 4.31 0.73
C VAL A 33 13.24 5.68 1.21
N ILE A 34 12.40 6.70 1.04
CA ILE A 34 12.72 8.11 1.32
C ILE A 34 11.63 8.69 2.21
N ASN A 35 12.00 9.25 3.38
CA ASN A 35 11.08 9.91 4.30
C ASN A 35 9.82 9.08 4.63
N SER A 36 9.97 7.77 4.78
CA SER A 36 8.85 6.82 4.83
C SER A 36 9.00 5.85 6.00
N LEU A 37 7.88 5.25 6.42
CA LEU A 37 7.83 4.23 7.45
C LEU A 37 7.40 2.89 6.85
N ILE A 38 8.15 1.83 7.17
CA ILE A 38 7.83 0.47 6.73
C ILE A 38 7.60 -0.38 7.99
N SER A 39 6.40 -0.96 8.08
CA SER A 39 6.01 -1.83 9.20
C SER A 39 6.58 -3.23 9.04
N ASP A 40 6.39 -4.09 10.05
CA ASP A 40 6.88 -5.47 10.04
C ASP A 40 6.19 -6.38 9.01
N GLY A 41 6.91 -7.44 8.64
CA GLY A 41 6.37 -8.52 7.83
C GLY A 41 6.07 -8.15 6.39
N CYS A 42 6.60 -7.05 5.87
CA CYS A 42 6.36 -6.63 4.49
C CYS A 42 7.31 -7.35 3.52
N PHE A 43 6.90 -7.39 2.25
CA PHE A 43 7.70 -7.87 1.12
C PHE A 43 7.77 -6.78 0.06
N LEU A 44 8.94 -6.17 -0.11
CA LEU A 44 9.19 -5.12 -1.09
C LEU A 44 10.25 -5.62 -2.08
N ARG A 45 9.97 -5.51 -3.38
CA ARG A 45 10.89 -5.88 -4.45
C ARG A 45 10.96 -4.78 -5.49
N GLU A 46 12.18 -4.30 -5.79
CA GLU A 46 12.48 -3.39 -6.89
C GLU A 46 11.52 -2.19 -6.99
N CYS A 47 11.20 -1.58 -5.84
CA CYS A 47 10.19 -0.54 -5.72
C CYS A 47 10.73 0.74 -5.07
N MET A 48 10.01 1.84 -5.26
CA MET A 48 10.29 3.16 -4.68
C MET A 48 9.15 3.58 -3.75
N VAL A 49 9.48 3.98 -2.53
CA VAL A 49 8.52 4.44 -1.52
C VAL A 49 8.99 5.81 -0.99
N GLU A 50 8.25 6.86 -1.29
CA GLU A 50 8.57 8.24 -0.93
C GLU A 50 7.45 8.85 -0.07
N HIS A 51 7.79 9.49 1.04
CA HIS A 51 6.85 10.18 1.92
C HIS A 51 5.56 9.38 2.19
N SER A 52 5.72 8.09 2.49
CA SER A 52 4.62 7.13 2.57
C SER A 52 4.74 6.23 3.79
N ILE A 53 3.63 5.61 4.17
CA ILE A 53 3.57 4.63 5.26
C ILE A 53 3.12 3.30 4.67
N VAL A 54 3.93 2.26 4.86
CA VAL A 54 3.62 0.88 4.46
C VAL A 54 3.29 0.08 5.71
N GLY A 55 2.02 -0.31 5.83
CA GLY A 55 1.47 -1.07 6.94
C GLY A 55 1.89 -2.53 6.93
N ILE A 56 1.56 -3.26 8.00
CA ILE A 56 2.00 -4.64 8.23
C ILE A 56 1.62 -5.59 7.08
N ARG A 57 2.47 -6.57 6.79
CA ARG A 57 2.21 -7.62 5.78
C ARG A 57 1.99 -7.12 4.35
N SER A 58 2.35 -5.87 4.07
CA SER A 58 2.21 -5.30 2.73
C SER A 58 3.12 -6.00 1.73
N ARG A 59 2.66 -6.11 0.48
CA ARG A 59 3.43 -6.65 -0.65
C ARG A 59 3.48 -5.62 -1.77
N LEU A 60 4.69 -5.21 -2.15
CA LEU A 60 4.96 -4.33 -3.30
C LEU A 60 5.82 -5.09 -4.31
N ASP A 61 5.32 -5.30 -5.52
CA ASP A 61 6.06 -5.99 -6.59
C ASP A 61 6.98 -5.02 -7.38
N SER A 62 7.76 -5.57 -8.30
CA SER A 62 8.77 -4.84 -9.07
C SER A 62 8.17 -3.67 -9.85
N GLY A 63 8.87 -2.54 -9.82
CA GLY A 63 8.49 -1.31 -10.50
C GLY A 63 7.40 -0.49 -9.80
N VAL A 64 6.94 -0.90 -8.61
CA VAL A 64 5.96 -0.12 -7.83
C VAL A 64 6.56 1.21 -7.36
N GLN A 65 5.79 2.28 -7.50
CA GLN A 65 6.13 3.61 -6.98
C GLN A 65 5.00 4.11 -6.08
N LEU A 66 5.30 4.29 -4.80
CA LEU A 66 4.39 4.89 -3.83
C LEU A 66 4.90 6.28 -3.44
N LYS A 67 4.02 7.27 -3.51
CA LYS A 67 4.30 8.63 -3.07
C LYS A 67 3.13 9.20 -2.30
N ASP A 68 3.38 9.90 -1.19
CA ASP A 68 2.32 10.54 -0.39
C ASP A 68 1.17 9.57 -0.05
N THR A 69 1.47 8.30 0.24
CA THR A 69 0.49 7.21 0.32
C THR A 69 0.52 6.51 1.68
N LEU A 70 -0.68 6.21 2.23
CA LEU A 70 -0.86 5.36 3.39
C LEU A 70 -1.41 4.00 2.96
N MET A 71 -0.57 2.96 2.99
CA MET A 71 -1.02 1.58 2.79
C MET A 71 -1.24 0.92 4.15
N MET A 72 -2.46 0.48 4.45
CA MET A 72 -2.82 -0.15 5.73
C MET A 72 -2.26 -1.58 5.86
N GLY A 73 -1.99 -2.24 4.74
CA GLY A 73 -1.36 -3.56 4.66
C GLY A 73 -2.36 -4.71 4.57
N ALA A 74 -2.08 -5.83 5.24
CA ALA A 74 -2.92 -7.03 5.13
C ALA A 74 -3.16 -7.74 6.47
N ASP A 75 -4.36 -8.33 6.59
CA ASP A 75 -4.79 -9.11 7.73
C ASP A 75 -4.11 -10.50 7.77
N TYR A 76 -3.62 -11.00 6.63
CA TYR A 76 -2.96 -12.30 6.48
C TYR A 76 -2.02 -12.31 5.26
N TYR A 77 -1.16 -13.33 5.18
CA TYR A 77 -0.34 -13.58 3.99
C TYR A 77 -1.05 -14.49 3.00
N GLN A 78 -0.72 -14.35 1.73
CA GLN A 78 -0.98 -15.38 0.73
C GLN A 78 0.30 -16.18 0.50
N THR A 79 0.18 -17.49 0.36
CA THR A 79 1.26 -18.36 -0.03
C THR A 79 1.62 -18.13 -1.50
N GLU A 80 2.86 -18.44 -1.89
CA GLU A 80 3.29 -18.32 -3.29
C GLU A 80 2.46 -19.21 -4.23
N ALA A 81 1.96 -20.35 -3.74
CA ALA A 81 1.06 -21.23 -4.50
C ALA A 81 -0.31 -20.56 -4.76
N GLU A 82 -0.94 -19.95 -3.74
CA GLU A 82 -2.21 -19.22 -3.91
C GLU A 82 -2.04 -18.03 -4.86
N ILE A 83 -0.93 -17.29 -4.73
CA ILE A 83 -0.58 -16.19 -5.63
C ILE A 83 -0.46 -16.70 -7.07
N ALA A 84 0.27 -17.79 -7.29
CA ALA A 84 0.46 -18.36 -8.62
C ALA A 84 -0.86 -18.85 -9.23
N SER A 85 -1.73 -19.49 -8.44
CA SER A 85 -3.05 -19.92 -8.88
C SER A 85 -3.95 -18.76 -9.29
N LEU A 86 -3.96 -17.67 -8.52
CA LEU A 86 -4.73 -16.45 -8.87
C LEU A 86 -4.21 -15.83 -10.18
N LEU A 87 -2.89 -15.68 -10.30
CA LEU A 87 -2.28 -15.12 -11.51
C LEU A 87 -2.55 -16.00 -12.75
N ALA A 88 -2.60 -17.32 -12.59
CA ALA A 88 -2.88 -18.26 -13.68
C ALA A 88 -4.30 -18.11 -14.26
N VAL A 89 -5.27 -17.70 -13.45
CA VAL A 89 -6.65 -17.43 -13.88
C VAL A 89 -6.90 -15.96 -14.23
N GLY A 90 -5.87 -15.11 -14.15
CA GLY A 90 -5.96 -13.68 -14.44
C GLY A 90 -6.43 -12.80 -13.28
N ASP A 91 -6.55 -13.35 -12.07
CA ASP A 91 -6.93 -12.63 -10.86
C ASP A 91 -5.77 -11.83 -10.24
N VAL A 92 -6.11 -10.91 -9.34
CA VAL A 92 -5.16 -10.02 -8.67
C VAL A 92 -4.92 -10.48 -7.21
N PRO A 93 -3.67 -10.81 -6.83
CA PRO A 93 -3.30 -11.09 -5.44
C PRO A 93 -3.40 -9.85 -4.52
N ILE A 94 -3.40 -10.06 -3.21
CA ILE A 94 -3.33 -8.99 -2.21
C ILE A 94 -1.99 -8.26 -2.33
N GLY A 95 -2.07 -6.93 -2.24
CA GLY A 95 -0.92 -6.04 -2.38
C GLY A 95 -0.96 -5.28 -3.70
N ILE A 96 0.21 -4.87 -4.16
CA ILE A 96 0.37 -3.97 -5.31
C ILE A 96 1.19 -4.67 -6.39
N GLY A 97 0.56 -4.86 -7.54
CA GLY A 97 1.13 -5.47 -8.72
C GLY A 97 2.21 -4.62 -9.40
N LYS A 98 2.84 -5.22 -10.40
CA LYS A 98 4.04 -4.69 -11.07
C LYS A 98 3.79 -3.38 -11.78
N ASN A 99 4.81 -2.53 -11.82
CA ASN A 99 4.82 -1.25 -12.55
C ASN A 99 3.66 -0.30 -12.19
N THR A 100 3.09 -0.45 -10.99
CA THR A 100 1.97 0.36 -10.53
C THR A 100 2.45 1.62 -9.82
N LYS A 101 1.83 2.76 -10.13
CA LYS A 101 2.19 4.07 -9.58
C LYS A 101 1.03 4.64 -8.80
N ILE A 102 1.25 4.95 -7.53
CA ILE A 102 0.21 5.45 -6.64
C ILE A 102 0.71 6.70 -5.92
N MET A 103 -0.07 7.77 -6.01
CA MET A 103 0.22 9.07 -5.43
C MET A 103 -1.00 9.58 -4.67
N ASN A 104 -0.79 10.18 -3.49
CA ASN A 104 -1.83 10.83 -2.68
C ASN A 104 -3.05 9.92 -2.42
N CYS A 105 -2.80 8.74 -1.84
CA CYS A 105 -3.79 7.68 -1.73
C CYS A 105 -3.79 7.01 -0.34
N ILE A 106 -4.95 6.51 0.09
CA ILE A 106 -5.08 5.57 1.20
C ILE A 106 -5.49 4.21 0.63
N ILE A 107 -4.72 3.18 0.94
CA ILE A 107 -5.00 1.81 0.52
C ILE A 107 -5.39 1.02 1.76
N ASP A 108 -6.65 0.64 1.87
CA ASP A 108 -7.15 -0.14 2.99
C ASP A 108 -6.71 -1.62 2.90
N LYS A 109 -7.01 -2.39 3.94
CA LYS A 109 -6.49 -3.74 4.13
C LYS A 109 -6.94 -4.70 3.05
N ASN A 110 -6.02 -5.60 2.69
CA ASN A 110 -6.27 -6.69 1.74
C ASN A 110 -6.72 -6.21 0.35
N ALA A 111 -6.51 -4.93 0.02
CA ALA A 111 -6.73 -4.43 -1.33
C ALA A 111 -5.84 -5.19 -2.32
N ARG A 112 -6.37 -5.40 -3.51
CA ARG A 112 -5.76 -6.16 -4.62
C ARG A 112 -5.58 -5.21 -5.78
N ILE A 113 -4.41 -4.62 -5.91
CA ILE A 113 -4.12 -3.64 -6.96
C ILE A 113 -3.31 -4.33 -8.06
N GLY A 114 -3.84 -4.34 -9.27
CA GLY A 114 -3.27 -5.02 -10.42
C GLY A 114 -1.93 -4.44 -10.90
N ASN A 115 -1.44 -5.01 -11.99
CA ASN A 115 -0.26 -4.55 -12.71
C ASN A 115 -0.59 -3.31 -13.56
N ASN A 116 0.39 -2.42 -13.71
CA ASN A 116 0.32 -1.21 -14.54
C ASN A 116 -0.85 -0.27 -14.16
N VAL A 117 -1.25 -0.27 -12.89
CA VAL A 117 -2.28 0.65 -12.38
C VAL A 117 -1.66 2.02 -12.12
N ILE A 118 -2.43 3.08 -12.37
CA ILE A 118 -2.04 4.46 -12.03
C ILE A 118 -3.14 5.06 -11.16
N ILE A 119 -2.81 5.43 -9.93
CA ILE A 119 -3.70 6.19 -9.05
C ILE A 119 -3.01 7.52 -8.77
N ALA A 120 -3.52 8.58 -9.38
CA ALA A 120 -2.95 9.91 -9.29
C ALA A 120 -4.00 11.02 -9.20
N ASN A 121 -5.29 10.74 -9.48
CA ASN A 121 -6.36 11.73 -9.49
C ASN A 121 -5.97 12.98 -10.31
N LYS A 122 -5.54 12.77 -11.56
CA LYS A 122 -4.97 13.84 -12.41
C LYS A 122 -5.93 15.02 -12.63
N GLU A 123 -7.23 14.76 -12.56
CA GLU A 123 -8.29 15.75 -12.71
C GLU A 123 -8.55 16.55 -11.42
N ASN A 124 -7.82 16.25 -10.32
CA ASN A 124 -7.99 16.87 -9.01
C ASN A 124 -9.44 16.83 -8.50
N VAL A 125 -10.14 15.72 -8.75
CA VAL A 125 -11.50 15.49 -8.26
C VAL A 125 -11.49 15.58 -6.74
N GLN A 126 -12.38 16.37 -6.16
CA GLN A 126 -12.43 16.56 -4.71
C GLN A 126 -13.24 15.48 -4.02
N GLU A 127 -14.39 15.16 -4.59
CA GLU A 127 -15.38 14.25 -4.02
C GLU A 127 -15.92 13.34 -5.12
N ALA A 128 -15.82 12.02 -4.91
CA ALA A 128 -16.42 11.04 -5.80
C ALA A 128 -16.84 9.80 -5.00
N ASP A 129 -18.06 9.30 -5.27
CA ASP A 129 -18.46 7.95 -4.83
C ASP A 129 -18.34 7.00 -6.02
N ARG A 130 -17.34 6.12 -5.92
CA ARG A 130 -17.00 5.09 -6.91
C ARG A 130 -16.90 3.74 -6.20
N SER A 131 -17.67 3.55 -5.12
CA SER A 131 -17.60 2.37 -4.25
C SER A 131 -17.80 1.05 -5.01
N CYS A 132 -18.64 1.04 -6.07
CA CYS A 132 -18.81 -0.08 -6.99
C CYS A 132 -17.53 -0.45 -7.77
N GLU A 133 -16.61 0.50 -7.94
CA GLU A 133 -15.30 0.34 -8.59
C GLU A 133 -14.18 0.12 -7.55
N GLY A 134 -14.53 0.01 -6.26
CA GLY A 134 -13.58 -0.34 -5.21
C GLY A 134 -12.83 0.83 -4.58
N PHE A 135 -13.21 2.08 -4.86
CA PHE A 135 -12.59 3.27 -4.26
C PHE A 135 -13.58 4.42 -4.07
N TYR A 136 -13.18 5.44 -3.31
CA TYR A 136 -13.84 6.75 -3.32
C TYR A 136 -12.79 7.85 -3.28
N ILE A 137 -13.19 9.08 -3.55
CA ILE A 137 -12.32 10.26 -3.39
C ILE A 137 -12.95 11.18 -2.35
N ARG A 138 -12.17 11.57 -1.34
CA ARG A 138 -12.54 12.56 -0.32
C ARG A 138 -11.44 13.59 -0.19
N SER A 139 -11.79 14.86 -0.29
CA SER A 139 -10.83 15.98 -0.22
C SER A 139 -9.62 15.81 -1.14
N GLY A 140 -9.83 15.26 -2.34
CA GLY A 140 -8.76 15.01 -3.32
C GLY A 140 -7.91 13.77 -3.07
N ILE A 141 -8.14 13.03 -1.97
CA ILE A 141 -7.43 11.81 -1.62
C ILE A 141 -8.23 10.61 -2.10
N THR A 142 -7.59 9.77 -2.93
CA THR A 142 -8.18 8.50 -3.35
C THR A 142 -8.09 7.50 -2.19
N VAL A 143 -9.18 6.80 -1.90
CA VAL A 143 -9.22 5.75 -0.89
C VAL A 143 -9.68 4.45 -1.52
N VAL A 144 -8.76 3.49 -1.63
CA VAL A 144 -9.04 2.12 -2.09
C VAL A 144 -9.62 1.33 -0.92
N LEU A 145 -10.81 0.76 -1.13
CA LEU A 145 -11.60 0.07 -0.11
C LEU A 145 -10.98 -1.25 0.35
N LYS A 146 -11.33 -1.67 1.57
CA LYS A 146 -10.94 -2.97 2.10
C LYS A 146 -11.39 -4.10 1.17
N ASN A 147 -10.49 -5.06 0.91
CA ASN A 147 -10.71 -6.22 0.04
C ASN A 147 -11.08 -5.88 -1.42
N SER A 148 -11.03 -4.61 -1.84
CA SER A 148 -11.40 -4.25 -3.21
C SER A 148 -10.33 -4.69 -4.21
N VAL A 149 -10.76 -4.84 -5.46
CA VAL A 149 -9.90 -5.19 -6.58
C VAL A 149 -9.85 -4.01 -7.54
N ILE A 150 -8.64 -3.51 -7.78
CA ILE A 150 -8.36 -2.56 -8.85
C ILE A 150 -7.67 -3.36 -9.96
N ASN A 151 -8.34 -3.49 -11.10
CA ASN A 151 -7.90 -4.34 -12.20
C ASN A 151 -6.62 -3.83 -12.87
N ASN A 152 -5.97 -4.71 -13.62
CA ASN A 152 -4.75 -4.37 -14.36
C ASN A 152 -5.01 -3.19 -15.33
N GLY A 153 -4.07 -2.24 -15.37
CA GLY A 153 -4.14 -1.10 -16.29
C GLY A 153 -5.14 0.00 -15.93
N THR A 154 -5.86 -0.11 -14.82
CA THR A 154 -6.81 0.93 -14.37
C THR A 154 -6.09 2.26 -14.10
N MET A 155 -6.71 3.36 -14.51
CA MET A 155 -6.26 4.73 -14.20
C MET A 155 -7.31 5.46 -13.38
N ILE A 156 -6.90 6.03 -12.25
CA ILE A 156 -7.73 6.79 -11.29
C ILE A 156 -7.11 8.17 -11.06
#